data_AF-A0AAW0AFK7-F1
#
_entry.id   AF-A0AAW0AFK7-F1
#
_cell.length_a   1.000
_cell.length_b   1.000
_cell.length_c   1.000
_cell.angle_alpha   90.00
_cell.angle_beta   90.00
_cell.angle_gamma   90.00
#
_symmetry.space_group_name_H-M   'P 1'
#
loop_
_entity.id
_entity.type
_entity.pdbx_description
1 polymer ?
#
loop_
_entity_poly.entity_id
_entity_poly.type
_entity_poly.pdbx_seq_one_letter_code
_entity_poly.pdbx_strand_id
1 'polypeptide(L)'
;LHNSDTQWLDSGISLQVRVITHQFTTHKSTHVHQLKYLDNQIPTCWPVQKIPTGYILDFSDSIWDEPLAAANGCIDNLLKDVDIESWLGSLGQDDSRAQVTFEPGADSVECYQVRADCGSIYFCNLLDQNLINVVRYDLETVSREILLEAQRETQRKDGSGDTGLLALFMELLCQHPCAAKDSSSRCCTGHYFLKQKPNGPSGGHTHFVACSGWTTLFRNGHCTCAIPKDVKHGYLDLELKGKCKVTAPIDSCSNDTTPCSNVIHPHTDERLKSCLYAHVVNGMSVESPIVKHKCLSKQTYFVPVDDTIRKVVIFHPGFVKLFL
;
A
#
# COMPACT_ATOMS: atom_id res chain seq x y z
N LEU A 1 -10.18 28.17 -21.83
CA LEU A 1 -10.47 26.95 -21.04
C LEU A 1 -9.69 25.82 -21.71
N HIS A 2 -8.54 25.45 -21.15
CA HIS A 2 -7.86 24.23 -21.55
C HIS A 2 -8.30 23.15 -20.58
N ASN A 3 -8.77 22.01 -21.10
CA ASN A 3 -9.00 20.83 -20.27
C ASN A 3 -7.65 20.42 -19.67
N SER A 4 -7.62 20.13 -18.37
CA SER A 4 -6.41 19.59 -17.77
C SER A 4 -6.23 18.14 -18.16
N ASP A 5 -4.99 17.79 -18.49
CA ASP A 5 -4.60 16.41 -18.78
C ASP A 5 -4.53 15.52 -17.51
N THR A 6 -4.75 16.10 -16.31
CA THR A 6 -4.77 15.34 -15.06
C THR A 6 -6.07 14.53 -15.01
N GLN A 7 -5.97 13.22 -15.23
CA GLN A 7 -7.09 12.29 -15.07
C GLN A 7 -7.32 11.98 -13.59
N TRP A 8 -8.39 12.48 -12.99
CA TRP A 8 -8.68 12.18 -11.59
C TRP A 8 -9.29 10.79 -11.42
N LEU A 9 -9.00 10.14 -10.30
CA LEU A 9 -9.55 8.81 -9.99
C LEU A 9 -11.00 8.88 -9.52
N ASP A 10 -11.38 10.01 -8.93
CA ASP A 10 -12.72 10.23 -8.42
C ASP A 10 -13.69 10.58 -9.55
N SER A 11 -14.79 9.83 -9.63
CA SER A 11 -15.84 10.10 -10.61
C SER A 11 -16.54 11.42 -10.27
N GLY A 12 -16.47 12.40 -11.16
CA GLY A 12 -17.25 13.64 -11.05
C GLY A 12 -16.44 14.90 -10.73
N ILE A 13 -15.11 14.82 -10.56
CA ILE A 13 -14.29 16.02 -10.42
C ILE A 13 -14.26 16.75 -11.76
N SER A 14 -15.11 17.76 -11.92
CA SER A 14 -15.06 18.70 -13.04
C SER A 14 -14.04 19.78 -12.74
N LEU A 15 -12.83 19.67 -13.31
CA LEU A 15 -11.87 20.77 -13.19
C LEU A 15 -12.19 21.86 -14.19
N GLN A 16 -12.49 23.04 -13.66
CA GLN A 16 -12.22 24.26 -14.40
C GLN A 16 -10.74 24.60 -14.26
N VAL A 17 -9.93 24.04 -15.15
CA VAL A 17 -8.54 24.46 -15.25
C VAL A 17 -8.46 25.81 -15.95
N ARG A 18 -8.53 26.85 -15.12
CA ARG A 18 -8.00 28.16 -15.47
C ARG A 18 -6.51 28.13 -15.23
N VAL A 19 -5.74 27.72 -16.24
CA VAL A 19 -4.29 27.92 -16.21
C VAL A 19 -4.03 29.42 -16.19
N ILE A 20 -3.84 29.96 -15.00
CA ILE A 20 -3.31 31.29 -14.84
C ILE A 20 -1.81 31.10 -14.62
N THR A 21 -1.02 31.40 -15.65
CA THR A 21 0.43 31.51 -15.50
C THR A 21 0.70 32.81 -14.75
N HIS A 22 0.63 32.78 -13.42
CA HIS A 22 0.86 33.95 -12.60
C HIS A 22 1.80 33.62 -11.46
N GLN A 23 2.87 34.41 -11.34
CA GLN A 23 3.76 34.33 -10.20
C GLN A 23 3.10 35.08 -9.04
N PHE A 24 2.58 34.35 -8.06
CA PHE A 24 2.28 34.93 -6.75
C PHE A 24 3.27 34.40 -5.72
N THR A 25 3.66 35.28 -4.80
CA THR A 25 4.61 34.94 -3.75
C THR A 25 3.81 34.54 -2.52
N THR A 26 3.79 33.26 -2.16
CA THR A 26 3.11 32.79 -0.94
C THR A 26 3.98 33.02 0.30
N HIS A 27 5.30 32.92 0.16
CA HIS A 27 6.31 33.24 1.16
C HIS A 27 7.66 33.43 0.43
N LYS A 28 8.53 34.33 0.92
CA LYS A 28 9.89 34.66 0.41
C LYS A 28 10.39 33.73 -0.72
N SER A 29 10.00 33.97 -1.98
CA SER A 29 10.42 33.27 -3.23
C SER A 29 9.69 31.99 -3.72
N THR A 30 8.53 31.59 -3.17
CA THR A 30 7.77 30.49 -3.77
C THR A 30 7.04 30.95 -5.04
N HIS A 31 7.32 30.32 -6.18
CA HIS A 31 6.68 30.62 -7.46
C HIS A 31 5.70 29.53 -7.86
N VAL A 32 4.43 29.90 -8.06
CA VAL A 32 3.44 29.02 -8.67
C VAL A 32 3.46 29.23 -10.18
N HIS A 33 3.61 28.15 -10.96
CA HIS A 33 3.62 28.21 -12.42
C HIS A 33 2.23 27.95 -12.99
N GLN A 34 1.44 27.13 -12.31
CA GLN A 34 0.09 26.77 -12.72
C GLN A 34 -0.87 26.85 -11.53
N LEU A 35 -1.99 27.54 -11.71
CA LEU A 35 -3.09 27.53 -10.76
C LEU A 35 -4.24 26.68 -11.33
N LYS A 36 -4.88 25.84 -10.52
CA LYS A 36 -6.01 25.00 -10.90
C LYS A 36 -7.13 25.21 -9.88
N TYR A 37 -8.37 25.36 -10.35
CA TYR A 37 -9.55 25.48 -9.49
C TYR A 37 -10.27 24.13 -9.46
N LEU A 38 -10.60 23.68 -8.25
CA LEU A 38 -11.36 22.47 -7.99
C LEU A 38 -12.73 22.89 -7.47
N ASP A 39 -13.76 22.67 -8.30
CA ASP A 39 -15.13 23.05 -7.98
C ASP A 39 -15.79 21.92 -7.15
N ASN A 40 -16.25 22.25 -5.95
CA ASN A 40 -17.20 21.46 -5.15
C ASN A 40 -16.82 19.99 -4.85
N GLN A 41 -15.54 19.60 -4.97
CA GLN A 41 -15.04 18.28 -4.58
C GLN A 41 -13.59 18.35 -4.07
N ILE A 42 -13.29 17.55 -3.04
CA ILE A 42 -11.93 17.30 -2.57
C ILE A 42 -11.50 15.95 -3.17
N PRO A 43 -10.38 15.90 -3.92
CA PRO A 43 -9.84 14.64 -4.40
C PRO A 43 -9.45 13.71 -3.25
N THR A 44 -9.74 12.43 -3.39
CA THR A 44 -9.29 11.42 -2.42
C THR A 44 -7.78 11.21 -2.52
N CYS A 45 -7.18 11.41 -3.71
CA CYS A 45 -5.77 11.21 -3.96
C CYS A 45 -5.16 12.42 -4.68
N TRP A 46 -4.17 13.05 -4.05
CA TRP A 46 -3.50 14.23 -4.59
C TRP A 46 -2.32 13.86 -5.50
N PRO A 47 -2.31 14.32 -6.77
CA PRO A 47 -1.26 13.98 -7.72
C PRO A 47 0.07 14.69 -7.41
N VAL A 48 1.18 13.99 -7.58
CA VAL A 48 2.52 14.62 -7.62
C VAL A 48 2.68 15.38 -8.92
N GLN A 49 2.93 16.70 -8.83
CA GLN A 49 3.02 17.59 -9.99
C GLN A 49 4.43 17.67 -10.57
N LYS A 50 4.54 17.76 -11.90
CA LYS A 50 5.81 17.99 -12.63
C LYS A 50 6.36 19.40 -12.40
N ILE A 51 5.47 20.38 -12.33
CA ILE A 51 5.79 21.80 -12.21
C ILE A 51 5.17 22.39 -10.94
N PRO A 52 5.69 23.51 -10.43
CA PRO A 52 5.08 24.23 -9.32
C PRO A 52 3.61 24.56 -9.61
N THR A 53 2.69 23.94 -8.87
CA THR A 53 1.25 24.01 -9.14
C THR A 53 0.48 24.30 -7.84
N GLY A 54 -0.42 25.27 -7.89
CA GLY A 54 -1.38 25.54 -6.84
C GLY A 54 -2.76 25.01 -7.21
N TYR A 55 -3.44 24.39 -6.26
CA TYR A 55 -4.86 24.04 -6.33
C TYR A 55 -5.64 24.96 -5.40
N ILE A 56 -6.68 25.62 -5.91
CA ILE A 56 -7.62 26.39 -5.10
C ILE A 56 -8.87 25.55 -4.93
N LEU A 57 -9.23 25.33 -3.67
CA LEU A 57 -10.51 24.78 -3.27
C LEU A 57 -11.32 25.90 -2.61
N ASP A 58 -12.56 26.04 -3.05
CA ASP A 58 -13.52 26.99 -2.50
C ASP A 58 -14.63 26.24 -1.73
N PHE A 59 -14.68 26.47 -0.43
CA PHE A 59 -15.64 25.92 0.51
C PHE A 59 -16.75 26.90 0.89
N SER A 60 -16.95 27.96 0.09
CA SER A 60 -17.98 28.97 0.34
C SER A 60 -19.40 28.47 0.07
N ASP A 61 -19.56 27.39 -0.70
CA ASP A 61 -20.85 26.76 -0.97
C ASP A 61 -21.38 26.02 0.28
N SER A 62 -22.68 26.17 0.53
CA SER A 62 -23.43 25.49 1.59
C SER A 62 -23.28 23.97 1.63
N ILE A 63 -22.92 23.32 0.51
CA ILE A 63 -22.64 21.87 0.50
C ILE A 63 -21.54 21.46 1.48
N TRP A 64 -20.66 22.39 1.87
CA TRP A 64 -19.53 22.15 2.74
C TRP A 64 -19.81 22.40 4.22
N ASP A 65 -20.97 22.96 4.57
CA ASP A 65 -21.30 23.29 5.97
C ASP A 65 -21.30 22.04 6.87
N GLU A 66 -21.91 20.95 6.43
CA GLU A 66 -21.94 19.69 7.20
C GLU A 66 -20.56 18.99 7.26
N PRO A 67 -19.82 18.80 6.15
CA PRO A 67 -18.46 18.27 6.20
C PRO A 67 -17.51 19.09 7.06
N LEU A 68 -17.55 20.42 6.97
CA LEU A 68 -16.73 21.29 7.81
C LEU A 68 -17.12 21.17 9.27
N ALA A 69 -18.41 21.12 9.60
CA ALA A 69 -18.86 20.89 10.98
C ALA A 69 -18.33 19.57 11.55
N ALA A 70 -18.36 18.48 10.75
CA ALA A 70 -17.78 17.19 11.14
C ALA A 70 -16.26 17.26 11.36
N ALA A 71 -15.56 18.10 10.60
CA ALA A 71 -14.13 18.39 10.74
C ALA A 71 -13.80 19.46 11.81
N ASN A 72 -14.73 19.75 12.72
CA ASN A 72 -14.61 20.79 13.76
C ASN A 72 -14.40 22.22 13.21
N GLY A 73 -14.98 22.52 12.05
CA GLY A 73 -14.88 23.81 11.36
C GLY A 73 -13.51 24.06 10.69
N CYS A 74 -12.62 23.07 10.69
CA CYS A 74 -11.23 23.23 10.28
C CYS A 74 -10.99 22.62 8.90
N ILE A 75 -10.60 23.46 7.94
CA ILE A 75 -10.41 23.05 6.54
C ILE A 75 -9.28 22.02 6.40
N ASP A 76 -8.15 22.16 7.11
CA ASP A 76 -7.05 21.20 7.03
C ASP A 76 -7.41 19.84 7.64
N ASN A 77 -8.29 19.79 8.65
CA ASN A 77 -8.84 18.52 9.13
C ASN A 77 -9.68 17.85 8.03
N LEU A 78 -10.60 18.60 7.41
CA LEU A 78 -11.43 18.07 6.33
C LEU A 78 -10.59 17.54 5.17
N LEU A 79 -9.57 18.29 4.74
CA LEU A 79 -8.65 17.87 3.68
C LEU A 79 -7.92 16.57 4.02
N LYS A 80 -7.47 16.44 5.28
CA LYS A 80 -6.75 15.27 5.75
C LYS A 80 -7.66 14.04 5.90
N ASP A 81 -8.90 14.24 6.33
CA ASP A 81 -9.87 13.15 6.49
C ASP A 81 -10.32 12.58 5.14
N VAL A 82 -10.32 13.40 4.07
CA VAL A 82 -10.67 12.97 2.70
C VAL A 82 -9.47 12.41 1.94
N ASP A 83 -8.26 12.96 2.13
CA ASP A 83 -7.05 12.39 1.53
C ASP A 83 -6.85 10.97 2.07
N ILE A 84 -6.74 9.98 1.17
CA ILE A 84 -6.43 8.58 1.52
C ILE A 84 -4.97 8.41 1.96
N GLU A 85 -4.46 9.38 2.71
CA GLU A 85 -3.14 9.45 3.32
C GLU A 85 -1.98 9.43 2.31
N SER A 86 -2.20 10.04 1.15
CA SER A 86 -1.10 10.27 0.20
C SER A 86 -0.03 11.18 0.80
N TRP A 87 -0.41 11.99 1.80
CA TRP A 87 0.42 13.02 2.40
C TRP A 87 0.34 13.03 3.93
N LEU A 88 1.52 12.98 4.57
CA LEU A 88 1.70 12.95 6.01
C LEU A 88 2.20 14.32 6.49
N GLY A 89 1.56 14.88 7.51
CA GLY A 89 1.91 16.20 8.04
C GLY A 89 1.25 16.49 9.39
N SER A 90 1.80 17.48 10.09
CA SER A 90 1.18 18.04 11.30
C SER A 90 -0.06 18.83 10.93
N LEU A 91 -1.09 18.76 11.77
CA LEU A 91 -2.25 19.65 11.71
C LEU A 91 -1.98 20.91 12.55
N GLY A 92 -2.69 22.00 12.27
CA GLY A 92 -2.84 23.11 13.21
C GLY A 92 -2.11 24.41 12.87
N GLN A 93 -2.48 25.44 13.63
CA GLN A 93 -2.16 26.85 13.40
C GLN A 93 -0.79 27.30 13.93
N ASP A 94 -0.04 26.44 14.62
CA ASP A 94 1.22 26.78 15.28
C ASP A 94 2.43 26.90 14.31
N ASP A 95 2.22 26.65 13.01
CA ASP A 95 3.27 26.81 11.99
C ASP A 95 3.43 28.29 11.57
N SER A 96 4.44 28.56 10.76
CA SER A 96 4.74 29.87 10.19
C SER A 96 3.56 30.45 9.39
N ARG A 97 3.25 31.73 9.64
CA ARG A 97 2.26 32.49 8.87
C ARG A 97 2.85 33.02 7.56
N ALA A 98 1.99 33.20 6.57
CA ALA A 98 2.30 33.66 5.22
C ALA A 98 1.20 34.59 4.70
N GLN A 99 1.56 35.47 3.77
CA GLN A 99 0.61 36.33 3.07
C GLN A 99 0.38 35.73 1.68
N VAL A 100 -0.86 35.37 1.37
CA VAL A 100 -1.21 34.61 0.16
C VAL A 100 -2.27 35.37 -0.62
N THR A 101 -1.99 35.60 -1.89
CA THR A 101 -2.97 36.16 -2.84
C THR A 101 -3.59 35.00 -3.62
N PHE A 102 -4.86 34.70 -3.36
CA PHE A 102 -5.58 33.60 -3.99
C PHE A 102 -5.84 33.84 -5.49
N GLU A 103 -6.08 35.09 -5.88
CA GLU A 103 -6.42 35.44 -7.26
C GLU A 103 -5.60 36.65 -7.72
N PRO A 104 -5.12 36.70 -8.98
CA PRO A 104 -4.40 37.86 -9.48
C PRO A 104 -5.21 39.15 -9.30
N GLY A 105 -4.61 40.13 -8.61
CA GLY A 105 -5.25 41.43 -8.33
C GLY A 105 -6.14 41.46 -7.08
N ALA A 106 -6.32 40.33 -6.38
CA ALA A 106 -6.96 40.31 -5.07
C ALA A 106 -6.00 40.75 -3.96
N ASP A 107 -6.56 41.17 -2.83
CA ASP A 107 -5.81 41.46 -1.63
C ASP A 107 -5.12 40.20 -1.08
N SER A 108 -4.00 40.40 -0.40
CA SER A 108 -3.30 39.30 0.27
C SER A 108 -4.03 38.92 1.55
N VAL A 109 -4.13 37.63 1.79
CA VAL A 109 -4.79 37.04 2.95
C VAL A 109 -3.74 36.38 3.84
N GLU A 110 -3.79 36.66 5.14
CA GLU A 110 -2.95 35.97 6.11
C GLU A 110 -3.39 34.52 6.25
N CYS A 111 -2.46 33.60 6.00
CA CYS A 111 -2.67 32.16 6.09
C CYS A 111 -1.65 31.54 7.05
N TYR A 112 -2.02 30.47 7.74
CA TYR A 112 -1.07 29.54 8.34
C TYR A 112 -0.67 28.48 7.31
N GLN A 113 0.50 27.89 7.49
CA GLN A 113 1.03 26.85 6.60
C GLN A 113 0.82 25.48 7.22
N VAL A 114 0.37 24.52 6.42
CA VAL A 114 0.37 23.12 6.79
C VAL A 114 1.27 22.38 5.81
N ARG A 115 2.41 21.90 6.30
CA ARG A 115 3.36 21.16 5.46
C ARG A 115 3.06 19.67 5.53
N ALA A 116 2.99 19.04 4.36
CA ALA A 116 2.85 17.59 4.26
C ALA A 116 3.89 17.02 3.29
N ASP A 117 4.49 15.90 3.70
CA ASP A 117 5.41 15.10 2.89
C ASP A 117 4.65 13.89 2.34
N CYS A 118 5.01 13.42 1.14
CA CYS A 118 4.34 12.23 0.59
C CYS A 118 4.57 11.01 1.49
N GLY A 119 3.50 10.24 1.76
CA GLY A 119 3.50 9.06 2.62
C GLY A 119 4.46 7.95 2.19
N SER A 120 5.02 8.07 0.98
CA SER A 120 5.93 7.10 0.36
C SER A 120 5.22 5.78 0.06
N ILE A 121 5.94 4.80 -0.48
CA ILE A 121 5.41 3.46 -0.71
C ILE A 121 6.30 2.42 -0.03
N TYR A 122 5.71 1.29 0.31
CA TYR A 122 6.43 0.13 0.79
C TYR A 122 6.37 -0.96 -0.27
N PHE A 123 7.42 -1.75 -0.44
CA PHE A 123 7.41 -2.86 -1.38
C PHE A 123 8.34 -3.99 -0.97
N CYS A 124 8.13 -5.15 -1.57
CA CYS A 124 9.02 -6.29 -1.41
C CYS A 124 10.42 -6.00 -1.97
N ASN A 125 11.50 -6.34 -1.26
CA ASN A 125 12.87 -6.12 -1.74
C ASN A 125 13.23 -6.88 -3.05
N LEU A 126 12.43 -7.89 -3.41
CA LEU A 126 12.54 -8.64 -4.67
C LEU A 126 11.54 -8.14 -5.75
N LEU A 127 10.97 -6.95 -5.56
CA LEU A 127 10.11 -6.30 -6.54
C LEU A 127 10.87 -6.05 -7.84
N ASP A 128 10.19 -6.20 -8.97
CA ASP A 128 10.67 -5.65 -10.24
C ASP A 128 10.92 -4.15 -10.09
N GLN A 129 12.18 -3.74 -10.10
CA GLN A 129 12.54 -2.34 -9.98
C GLN A 129 11.97 -1.51 -11.15
N ASN A 130 11.67 -2.11 -12.30
CA ASN A 130 11.04 -1.39 -13.42
C ASN A 130 9.60 -0.95 -13.11
N LEU A 131 8.92 -1.60 -12.14
CA LEU A 131 7.59 -1.19 -11.72
C LEU A 131 7.59 0.08 -10.86
N ILE A 132 8.72 0.40 -10.22
CA ILE A 132 8.84 1.51 -9.25
C ILE A 132 9.88 2.57 -9.60
N ASN A 133 10.87 2.25 -10.45
CA ASN A 133 11.83 3.22 -11.01
C ASN A 133 11.20 4.06 -12.13
N VAL A 134 9.94 4.41 -11.94
CA VAL A 134 9.19 5.32 -12.80
C VAL A 134 8.86 6.54 -11.95
N VAL A 135 9.20 7.72 -12.45
CA VAL A 135 8.74 8.94 -11.80
C VAL A 135 7.28 9.11 -12.17
N ARG A 136 6.39 8.75 -11.23
CA ARG A 136 4.95 8.86 -11.43
C ARG A 136 4.55 10.29 -11.15
N TYR A 137 4.15 10.96 -12.20
CA TYR A 137 3.56 12.27 -12.14
C TYR A 137 2.12 12.16 -12.53
N ASP A 138 1.27 12.94 -11.87
CA ASP A 138 -0.17 12.82 -12.08
C ASP A 138 -0.67 11.37 -11.86
N LEU A 139 -1.97 11.19 -12.02
CA LEU A 139 -2.62 9.88 -11.88
C LEU A 139 -2.49 9.12 -13.21
N GLU A 140 -1.25 8.85 -13.64
CA GLU A 140 -0.94 8.11 -14.87
C GLU A 140 -1.56 6.70 -14.84
N THR A 141 -2.71 6.57 -15.50
CA THR A 141 -3.56 5.36 -15.51
C THR A 141 -2.82 4.14 -16.05
N VAL A 142 -2.03 4.30 -17.12
CA VAL A 142 -1.26 3.21 -17.73
C VAL A 142 -0.24 2.59 -16.77
N SER A 143 0.60 3.41 -16.12
CA SER A 143 1.61 2.92 -15.17
C SER A 143 0.96 2.23 -13.96
N ARG A 144 -0.21 2.72 -13.54
CA ARG A 144 -1.01 2.08 -12.49
C ARG A 144 -1.57 0.73 -12.93
N GLU A 145 -2.14 0.66 -14.14
CA GLU A 145 -2.68 -0.59 -14.71
C GLU A 145 -1.59 -1.65 -14.88
N ILE A 146 -0.40 -1.27 -15.34
CA ILE A 146 0.77 -2.17 -15.43
C ILE A 146 1.11 -2.75 -14.06
N LEU A 147 1.16 -1.91 -13.02
CA LEU A 147 1.42 -2.38 -11.65
C LEU A 147 0.33 -3.33 -11.15
N LEU A 148 -0.95 -2.97 -11.35
CA LEU A 148 -2.07 -3.80 -10.90
C LEU A 148 -2.12 -5.15 -11.65
N GLU A 149 -1.83 -5.16 -12.94
CA GLU A 149 -1.78 -6.40 -13.70
C GLU A 149 -0.57 -7.26 -13.29
N ALA A 150 0.59 -6.66 -13.02
CA ALA A 150 1.73 -7.37 -12.45
C ALA A 150 1.38 -8.00 -11.09
N GLN A 151 0.63 -7.29 -10.23
CA GLN A 151 0.12 -7.81 -8.95
C GLN A 151 -0.81 -9.00 -9.13
N ARG A 152 -1.78 -8.91 -10.05
CA ARG A 152 -2.67 -10.02 -10.36
C ARG A 152 -1.89 -11.21 -10.91
N GLU A 153 -0.89 -10.98 -11.76
CA GLU A 153 -0.09 -12.06 -12.33
C GLU A 153 0.79 -12.74 -11.29
N THR A 154 1.42 -11.99 -10.37
CA THR A 154 2.12 -12.58 -9.22
C THR A 154 1.18 -13.42 -8.37
N GLN A 155 -0.01 -12.91 -8.05
CA GLN A 155 -1.03 -13.67 -7.32
C GLN A 155 -1.46 -14.95 -8.05
N ARG A 156 -1.65 -14.89 -9.38
CA ARG A 156 -1.97 -16.06 -10.19
C ARG A 156 -0.83 -17.07 -10.14
N LYS A 157 0.42 -16.66 -10.31
CA LYS A 157 1.59 -17.55 -10.29
C LYS A 157 1.79 -18.20 -8.92
N ASP A 158 1.74 -17.40 -7.85
CA ASP A 158 1.91 -17.87 -6.48
C ASP A 158 0.73 -18.76 -6.03
N GLY A 159 -0.47 -18.52 -6.56
CA GLY A 159 -1.66 -19.31 -6.23
C GLY A 159 -1.90 -20.53 -7.11
N SER A 160 -1.26 -20.66 -8.28
CA SER A 160 -1.56 -21.71 -9.27
C SER A 160 -0.44 -22.73 -9.48
N GLY A 161 0.80 -22.42 -9.09
CA GLY A 161 1.91 -23.37 -9.16
C GLY A 161 1.86 -24.39 -8.03
N ASP A 162 2.27 -25.64 -8.31
CA ASP A 162 2.35 -26.69 -7.28
C ASP A 162 3.18 -26.26 -6.06
N THR A 163 4.26 -25.51 -6.31
CA THR A 163 5.16 -24.96 -5.27
C THR A 163 4.48 -23.86 -4.46
N GLY A 164 3.69 -22.99 -5.11
CA GLY A 164 2.99 -21.90 -4.44
C GLY A 164 1.84 -22.40 -3.57
N LEU A 165 1.05 -23.36 -4.07
CA LEU A 165 0.03 -24.07 -3.29
C LEU A 165 0.63 -24.82 -2.09
N LEU A 166 1.79 -25.46 -2.28
CA LEU A 166 2.51 -26.09 -1.18
C LEU A 166 3.01 -25.05 -0.16
N ALA A 167 3.59 -23.93 -0.61
CA ALA A 167 4.07 -22.87 0.27
C ALA A 167 2.94 -22.28 1.12
N LEU A 168 1.80 -21.93 0.50
CA LEU A 168 0.61 -21.44 1.19
C LEU A 168 0.09 -22.46 2.21
N PHE A 169 0.05 -23.74 1.83
CA PHE A 169 -0.37 -24.80 2.74
C PHE A 169 0.58 -24.96 3.94
N MET A 170 1.90 -24.85 3.72
CA MET A 170 2.90 -24.91 4.79
C MET A 170 2.83 -23.69 5.72
N GLU A 171 2.60 -22.50 5.18
CA GLU A 171 2.40 -21.30 5.99
C GLU A 171 1.19 -21.45 6.90
N LEU A 172 0.07 -21.94 6.37
CA LEU A 172 -1.15 -22.22 7.15
C LEU A 172 -0.87 -23.24 8.28
N LEU A 173 -0.09 -24.29 8.02
CA LEU A 173 0.30 -25.25 9.04
C LEU A 173 1.17 -24.59 10.14
N CYS A 174 2.09 -23.70 9.76
CA CYS A 174 2.95 -22.99 10.70
C CYS A 174 2.20 -21.97 11.57
N GLN A 175 1.13 -21.34 11.04
CA GLN A 175 0.27 -20.41 11.79
C GLN A 175 -0.58 -21.11 12.86
N HIS A 176 -0.77 -22.42 12.76
CA HIS A 176 -1.62 -23.21 13.67
C HIS A 176 -0.84 -24.26 14.46
N PRO A 177 0.07 -23.85 15.38
CA PRO A 177 0.85 -24.81 16.16
C PRO A 177 -0.05 -25.75 16.97
N CYS A 178 0.46 -26.95 17.25
CA CYS A 178 -0.27 -27.97 17.99
C CYS A 178 -0.71 -27.47 19.38
N ALA A 179 -2.02 -27.40 19.63
CA ALA A 179 -2.58 -26.92 20.89
C ALA A 179 -2.71 -28.02 21.97
N ALA A 180 -2.33 -29.27 21.67
CA ALA A 180 -2.43 -30.39 22.60
C ALA A 180 -1.58 -30.16 23.85
N LYS A 181 -2.12 -30.50 25.02
CA LYS A 181 -1.41 -30.49 26.31
C LYS A 181 -1.44 -31.87 26.93
N ASP A 182 -0.30 -32.33 27.44
CA ASP A 182 -0.20 -33.61 28.14
C ASP A 182 -0.89 -33.57 29.52
N SER A 183 -0.90 -34.71 30.23
CA SER A 183 -1.47 -34.80 31.59
C SER A 183 -0.80 -33.87 32.61
N SER A 184 0.41 -33.39 32.30
CA SER A 184 1.19 -32.44 33.10
C SER A 184 1.02 -31.00 32.61
N SER A 185 0.02 -30.72 31.76
CA SER A 185 -0.26 -29.42 31.15
C SER A 185 0.87 -28.86 30.25
N ARG A 186 1.81 -29.70 29.82
CA ARG A 186 2.88 -29.27 28.90
C ARG A 186 2.37 -29.30 27.46
N CYS A 187 2.65 -28.24 26.72
CA CYS A 187 2.29 -28.15 25.30
C CYS A 187 3.06 -29.19 24.47
N CYS A 188 2.39 -29.75 23.47
CA CYS A 188 3.01 -30.68 22.53
C CYS A 188 4.09 -29.98 21.69
N THR A 189 5.28 -30.58 21.63
CA THR A 189 6.41 -30.11 20.82
C THR A 189 6.58 -30.91 19.52
N GLY A 190 5.54 -31.61 19.09
CA GLY A 190 5.56 -32.44 17.89
C GLY A 190 5.61 -31.60 16.62
N HIS A 191 6.24 -32.15 15.58
CA HIS A 191 6.30 -31.58 14.24
C HIS A 191 5.26 -32.23 13.33
N TYR A 192 4.97 -31.60 12.19
CA TYR A 192 4.05 -32.14 11.20
C TYR A 192 4.67 -33.32 10.44
N PHE A 193 3.87 -34.35 10.16
CA PHE A 193 4.26 -35.49 9.34
C PHE A 193 3.05 -36.04 8.57
N LEU A 194 3.31 -36.80 7.49
CA LEU A 194 2.26 -37.47 6.74
C LEU A 194 1.84 -38.78 7.40
N LYS A 195 0.54 -38.94 7.64
CA LYS A 195 -0.05 -40.19 8.14
C LYS A 195 -1.04 -40.76 7.14
N GLN A 196 -0.95 -42.07 6.91
CA GLN A 196 -1.87 -42.77 6.02
C GLN A 196 -3.29 -42.77 6.61
N LYS A 197 -4.29 -42.51 5.76
CA LYS A 197 -5.70 -42.57 6.14
C LYS A 197 -6.13 -44.03 6.35
N PRO A 198 -6.80 -44.37 7.46
CA PRO A 198 -7.23 -45.74 7.73
C PRO A 198 -8.30 -46.23 6.75
N ASN A 199 -9.12 -45.32 6.22
CA ASN A 199 -10.27 -45.63 5.35
C ASN A 199 -9.96 -45.45 3.86
N GLY A 200 -8.68 -45.47 3.47
CA GLY A 200 -8.26 -45.27 2.08
C GLY A 200 -8.28 -43.81 1.62
N PRO A 201 -8.18 -43.57 0.29
CA PRO A 201 -8.12 -42.23 -0.28
C PRO A 201 -9.40 -41.44 -0.01
N SER A 202 -9.25 -40.19 0.41
CA SER A 202 -10.38 -39.24 0.55
C SER A 202 -9.92 -37.87 0.08
N GLY A 203 -10.74 -37.20 -0.74
CA GLY A 203 -10.37 -35.91 -1.32
C GLY A 203 -9.11 -35.97 -2.20
N GLY A 204 -8.87 -37.09 -2.90
CA GLY A 204 -7.72 -37.26 -3.80
C GLY A 204 -6.41 -37.68 -3.14
N HIS A 205 -6.33 -37.72 -1.80
CA HIS A 205 -5.09 -38.08 -1.08
C HIS A 205 -5.26 -39.30 -0.18
N THR A 206 -4.24 -40.17 -0.18
CA THR A 206 -4.09 -41.33 0.71
C THR A 206 -3.57 -40.99 2.10
N HIS A 207 -3.02 -39.78 2.26
CA HIS A 207 -2.44 -39.28 3.51
C HIS A 207 -3.14 -38.01 3.99
N PHE A 208 -2.89 -37.66 5.24
CA PHE A 208 -3.22 -36.38 5.85
C PHE A 208 -2.02 -35.90 6.70
N VAL A 209 -1.98 -34.61 7.01
CA VAL A 209 -0.94 -34.06 7.89
C VAL A 209 -1.37 -34.25 9.33
N ALA A 210 -0.50 -34.79 10.17
CA ALA A 210 -0.71 -34.99 11.60
C ALA A 210 0.48 -34.46 12.41
N CYS A 211 0.23 -34.11 13.67
CA CYS A 211 1.29 -33.82 14.63
C CYS A 211 1.98 -35.12 15.09
N SER A 212 3.32 -35.17 15.14
CA SER A 212 4.08 -36.37 15.54
C SER A 212 3.84 -36.85 16.97
N GLY A 213 3.32 -35.98 17.85
CA GLY A 213 2.83 -36.37 19.17
C GLY A 213 1.48 -37.09 19.17
N TRP A 214 0.79 -37.15 18.02
CA TRP A 214 -0.53 -37.75 17.90
C TRP A 214 -0.46 -39.27 17.99
N THR A 215 -0.96 -39.81 19.10
CA THR A 215 -1.05 -41.25 19.35
C THR A 215 -2.49 -41.68 19.61
N THR A 216 -2.75 -42.99 19.64
CA THR A 216 -4.08 -43.52 19.98
C THR A 216 -4.52 -43.13 21.40
N LEU A 217 -3.57 -42.97 22.32
CA LEU A 217 -3.80 -42.59 23.71
C LEU A 217 -3.77 -41.08 23.94
N PHE A 218 -3.07 -40.34 23.07
CA PHE A 218 -2.92 -38.89 23.14
C PHE A 218 -3.35 -38.26 21.80
N ARG A 219 -4.66 -38.21 21.59
CA ARG A 219 -5.26 -37.73 20.32
C ARG A 219 -5.89 -36.35 20.41
N ASN A 220 -6.38 -35.98 21.59
CA ASN A 220 -7.19 -34.79 21.77
C ASN A 220 -6.32 -33.52 21.70
N GLY A 221 -6.79 -32.51 20.96
CA GLY A 221 -6.12 -31.22 20.80
C GLY A 221 -4.91 -31.21 19.87
N HIS A 222 -4.52 -32.35 19.30
CA HIS A 222 -3.44 -32.38 18.31
C HIS A 222 -3.90 -31.83 16.97
N CYS A 223 -3.00 -31.13 16.29
CA CYS A 223 -3.26 -30.63 14.95
C CYS A 223 -3.30 -31.79 13.95
N THR A 224 -4.38 -31.84 13.17
CA THR A 224 -4.54 -32.71 12.00
C THR A 224 -5.16 -31.90 10.88
N CYS A 225 -4.63 -32.01 9.67
CA CYS A 225 -5.13 -31.27 8.52
C CYS A 225 -5.26 -32.17 7.30
N ALA A 226 -6.36 -32.04 6.56
CA ALA A 226 -6.52 -32.67 5.27
C ALA A 226 -5.63 -31.96 4.25
N ILE A 227 -4.99 -32.73 3.37
CA ILE A 227 -4.21 -32.17 2.26
C ILE A 227 -5.21 -31.68 1.18
N PRO A 228 -5.16 -30.41 0.76
CA PRO A 228 -5.97 -29.91 -0.34
C PRO A 228 -5.65 -30.65 -1.64
N LYS A 229 -6.66 -30.89 -2.48
CA LYS A 229 -6.56 -31.66 -3.74
C LYS A 229 -5.39 -31.22 -4.64
N ASP A 230 -5.12 -29.93 -4.64
CA ASP A 230 -4.17 -29.29 -5.55
C ASP A 230 -2.74 -29.28 -4.97
N VAL A 231 -2.54 -29.73 -3.73
CA VAL A 231 -1.20 -29.88 -3.13
C VAL A 231 -0.65 -31.26 -3.48
N LYS A 232 0.37 -31.30 -4.34
CA LYS A 232 1.01 -32.56 -4.74
C LYS A 232 1.70 -33.24 -3.55
N HIS A 233 1.26 -34.47 -3.27
CA HIS A 233 1.75 -35.29 -2.16
C HIS A 233 3.28 -35.46 -2.14
N GLY A 234 3.91 -35.63 -3.31
CA GLY A 234 5.35 -35.83 -3.41
C GLY A 234 6.15 -34.66 -2.84
N TYR A 235 5.75 -33.43 -3.14
CA TYR A 235 6.43 -32.23 -2.67
C TYR A 235 6.21 -31.99 -1.18
N LEU A 236 4.99 -32.22 -0.68
CA LEU A 236 4.68 -32.13 0.74
C LEU A 236 5.46 -33.16 1.59
N ASP A 237 5.64 -34.38 1.08
CA ASP A 237 6.41 -35.42 1.79
C ASP A 237 7.89 -35.05 1.92
N LEU A 238 8.47 -34.48 0.85
CA LEU A 238 9.84 -34.01 0.88
C LEU A 238 10.03 -32.83 1.87
N GLU A 239 9.05 -31.93 1.93
CA GLU A 239 8.97 -30.80 2.88
C GLU A 239 8.98 -31.26 4.32
N LEU A 240 8.01 -32.09 4.69
CA LEU A 240 7.82 -32.51 6.07
C LEU A 240 8.97 -33.38 6.59
N LYS A 241 9.69 -34.07 5.68
CA LYS A 241 10.89 -34.85 6.03
C LYS A 241 12.16 -33.98 6.12
N GLY A 242 12.07 -32.68 5.86
CA GLY A 242 13.22 -31.77 5.78
C GLY A 242 14.21 -32.16 4.68
N LYS A 243 13.79 -32.99 3.72
CA LYS A 243 14.63 -33.51 2.62
C LYS A 243 14.63 -32.58 1.41
N CYS A 244 13.51 -31.92 1.19
CA CYS A 244 13.41 -30.77 0.34
C CYS A 244 12.63 -29.78 1.17
N LYS A 245 13.27 -28.77 1.73
CA LYS A 245 12.45 -27.61 2.07
C LYS A 245 11.83 -27.12 0.74
N VAL A 246 10.72 -26.39 0.73
CA VAL A 246 10.31 -25.51 -0.37
C VAL A 246 11.43 -24.47 -0.59
N THR A 247 12.43 -24.48 0.31
CA THR A 247 13.78 -23.94 0.19
C THR A 247 14.88 -24.81 -0.43
N ALA A 248 14.61 -25.91 -1.12
CA ALA A 248 15.61 -26.62 -1.90
C ALA A 248 15.13 -26.77 -3.35
N PRO A 249 16.00 -26.56 -4.35
CA PRO A 249 15.60 -26.60 -5.76
C PRO A 249 15.10 -28.00 -6.09
N ILE A 250 13.80 -28.11 -6.30
CA ILE A 250 13.20 -29.30 -6.90
C ILE A 250 13.60 -29.24 -8.38
N ASP A 251 14.63 -30.01 -8.73
CA ASP A 251 15.09 -30.34 -10.07
C ASP A 251 15.09 -29.18 -11.08
N SER A 252 16.15 -28.39 -11.11
CA SER A 252 16.70 -27.67 -12.30
C SER A 252 15.74 -26.80 -13.18
N CYS A 253 14.50 -26.57 -12.75
CA CYS A 253 13.48 -25.82 -13.47
C CYS A 253 12.62 -24.95 -12.53
N SER A 254 12.99 -24.83 -11.25
CA SER A 254 12.38 -23.80 -10.39
C SER A 254 12.87 -22.44 -10.87
N ASN A 255 12.13 -21.86 -11.82
CA ASN A 255 12.27 -20.46 -12.16
C ASN A 255 12.14 -19.69 -10.85
N ASP A 256 13.15 -18.89 -10.49
CA ASP A 256 13.04 -17.97 -9.37
C ASP A 256 11.69 -17.26 -9.44
N THR A 257 11.02 -17.06 -8.31
CA THR A 257 9.72 -16.33 -8.28
C THR A 257 9.93 -14.83 -8.50
N THR A 258 11.02 -14.45 -9.16
CA THR A 258 11.34 -13.08 -9.51
C THR A 258 10.80 -12.76 -10.90
N PRO A 259 10.27 -11.54 -11.09
CA PRO A 259 10.16 -10.49 -10.09
C PRO A 259 8.82 -10.49 -9.31
N CYS A 260 8.88 -10.01 -8.07
CA CYS A 260 7.68 -9.70 -7.27
C CYS A 260 7.03 -8.39 -7.77
N SER A 261 5.75 -8.21 -7.49
CA SER A 261 4.97 -6.99 -7.81
C SER A 261 4.30 -6.37 -6.57
N ASN A 262 4.57 -6.89 -5.38
CA ASN A 262 3.92 -6.46 -4.14
C ASN A 262 4.34 -5.03 -3.75
N VAL A 263 3.38 -4.11 -3.86
CA VAL A 263 3.48 -2.73 -3.39
C VAL A 263 2.40 -2.54 -2.35
N ILE A 264 2.79 -2.04 -1.19
CA ILE A 264 1.99 -1.92 0.01
C ILE A 264 1.73 -0.44 0.28
N HIS A 265 0.48 -0.14 0.63
CA HIS A 265 0.05 1.21 0.98
C HIS A 265 0.72 1.68 2.30
N PRO A 266 1.13 2.95 2.40
CA PRO A 266 1.78 3.48 3.61
C PRO A 266 0.95 3.32 4.90
N HIS A 267 -0.38 3.34 4.83
CA HIS A 267 -1.29 3.10 5.99
C HIS A 267 -1.06 1.75 6.70
N THR A 268 -0.42 0.78 6.05
CA THR A 268 -0.09 -0.50 6.70
C THR A 268 1.01 -0.34 7.77
N ASP A 269 1.57 0.87 7.91
CA ASP A 269 2.32 1.41 9.05
C ASP A 269 3.43 0.51 9.59
N GLU A 270 4.35 0.09 8.71
CA GLU A 270 5.50 -0.79 9.02
C GLU A 270 5.15 -2.12 9.71
N ARG A 271 3.85 -2.46 9.84
CA ARG A 271 3.40 -3.67 10.52
C ARG A 271 3.83 -4.93 9.74
N LEU A 272 3.90 -4.81 8.42
CA LEU A 272 4.44 -5.84 7.55
C LEU A 272 5.94 -5.67 7.41
N LYS A 273 6.71 -6.54 8.08
CA LYS A 273 8.17 -6.59 7.98
C LYS A 273 8.66 -7.40 6.78
N SER A 274 7.83 -8.30 6.27
CA SER A 274 8.14 -9.20 5.16
C SER A 274 6.98 -9.32 4.17
N CYS A 275 7.33 -9.69 2.94
CA CYS A 275 6.38 -9.89 1.87
C CYS A 275 5.47 -11.08 2.18
N LEU A 276 4.17 -10.90 1.93
CA LEU A 276 3.17 -11.96 2.07
C LEU A 276 3.26 -13.02 0.97
N TYR A 277 3.96 -12.72 -0.12
CA TYR A 277 4.19 -13.68 -1.19
C TYR A 277 5.43 -14.52 -0.89
N ALA A 278 5.31 -15.82 -1.13
CA ALA A 278 6.44 -16.73 -1.04
C ALA A 278 7.46 -16.38 -2.14
N HIS A 279 8.73 -16.22 -1.75
CA HIS A 279 9.80 -16.00 -2.70
C HIS A 279 10.74 -17.18 -2.76
N VAL A 280 11.17 -17.57 -3.96
CA VAL A 280 12.22 -18.56 -4.23
C VAL A 280 13.34 -17.87 -5.00
N VAL A 281 14.55 -17.90 -4.45
CA VAL A 281 15.77 -17.34 -5.03
C VAL A 281 16.86 -18.42 -4.99
N ASN A 282 17.41 -18.77 -6.15
CA ASN A 282 18.36 -19.88 -6.32
C ASN A 282 17.80 -21.21 -5.79
N GLY A 283 16.52 -21.46 -6.05
CA GLY A 283 15.82 -22.65 -5.56
C GLY A 283 15.60 -22.70 -4.05
N MET A 284 15.93 -21.63 -3.31
CA MET A 284 15.69 -21.52 -1.88
C MET A 284 14.57 -20.53 -1.59
N SER A 285 13.63 -20.90 -0.71
CA SER A 285 12.59 -20.01 -0.27
C SER A 285 13.18 -19.03 0.72
N VAL A 286 12.93 -17.76 0.47
CA VAL A 286 13.49 -16.65 1.22
C VAL A 286 12.36 -15.75 1.70
N GLU A 287 12.49 -15.29 2.93
CA GLU A 287 11.65 -14.21 3.43
C GLU A 287 12.19 -12.90 2.86
N SER A 288 11.39 -12.22 2.03
CA SER A 288 11.81 -10.95 1.45
C SER A 288 11.33 -9.79 2.33
N PRO A 289 12.23 -8.93 2.83
CA PRO A 289 11.82 -7.80 3.66
C PRO A 289 10.99 -6.80 2.85
N ILE A 290 10.07 -6.13 3.53
CA ILE A 290 9.39 -4.95 3.01
C ILE A 290 10.30 -3.75 3.24
N VAL A 291 10.59 -3.02 2.18
CA VAL A 291 11.44 -1.82 2.21
C VAL A 291 10.61 -0.60 1.84
N LYS A 292 10.92 0.53 2.49
CA LYS A 292 10.29 1.83 2.20
C LYS A 292 11.04 2.53 1.09
N HIS A 293 10.31 2.98 0.06
CA HIS A 293 10.84 3.87 -0.95
C HIS A 293 10.32 5.27 -0.74
N LYS A 294 11.21 6.10 -0.21
CA LYS A 294 10.90 7.46 0.20
C LYS A 294 10.55 8.30 -1.02
N CYS A 295 9.33 8.83 -1.05
CA CYS A 295 8.96 9.90 -1.96
C CYS A 295 9.41 11.23 -1.37
N LEU A 296 10.02 12.09 -2.19
CA LEU A 296 10.58 13.37 -1.77
C LEU A 296 9.65 14.55 -2.09
N SER A 297 8.51 14.25 -2.70
CA SER A 297 7.48 15.23 -2.98
C SER A 297 6.94 15.82 -1.68
N LYS A 298 6.69 17.13 -1.73
CA LYS A 298 6.12 17.92 -0.64
C LYS A 298 4.88 18.64 -1.13
N GLN A 299 4.03 19.03 -0.21
CA GLN A 299 2.97 20.00 -0.46
C GLN A 299 2.80 20.90 0.76
N THR A 300 2.28 22.09 0.50
CA THR A 300 1.95 23.06 1.54
C THR A 300 0.53 23.53 1.35
N TYR A 301 -0.30 23.40 2.38
CA TYR A 301 -1.61 24.04 2.42
C TYR A 301 -1.45 25.43 3.03
N PHE A 302 -2.07 26.42 2.39
CA PHE A 302 -2.20 27.77 2.90
C PHE A 302 -3.66 27.96 3.27
N VAL A 303 -3.93 27.87 4.58
CA VAL A 303 -5.27 27.98 5.13
C VAL A 303 -5.42 29.37 5.77
N PRO A 304 -6.45 30.15 5.41
CA PRO A 304 -6.69 31.46 6.00
C PRO A 304 -6.79 31.42 7.52
N VAL A 305 -6.25 32.46 8.18
CA VAL A 305 -6.45 32.67 9.62
C VAL A 305 -7.86 33.18 9.91
N ASP A 306 -8.44 33.93 8.98
CA ASP A 306 -9.82 34.40 9.00
C ASP A 306 -10.77 33.28 8.53
N ASP A 307 -11.59 32.76 9.44
CA ASP A 307 -12.52 31.66 9.21
C ASP A 307 -13.71 32.01 8.31
N THR A 308 -13.92 33.31 8.04
CA THR A 308 -14.89 33.77 7.05
C THR A 308 -14.41 33.52 5.62
N ILE A 309 -13.10 33.39 5.42
CA ILE A 309 -12.49 33.08 4.12
C ILE A 309 -12.39 31.56 3.98
N ARG A 310 -13.40 30.98 3.33
CA ARG A 310 -13.51 29.53 3.13
C ARG A 310 -12.75 29.04 1.88
N LYS A 311 -11.56 29.57 1.60
CA LYS A 311 -10.72 29.17 0.47
C LYS A 311 -9.39 28.63 0.98
N VAL A 312 -8.82 27.63 0.30
CA VAL A 312 -7.47 27.12 0.62
C VAL A 312 -6.65 26.99 -0.66
N VAL A 313 -5.35 27.28 -0.56
CA VAL A 313 -4.40 26.95 -1.62
C VAL A 313 -3.57 25.75 -1.21
N ILE A 314 -3.61 24.70 -2.02
CA ILE A 314 -2.71 23.54 -1.90
C ILE A 314 -1.60 23.71 -2.91
N PHE A 315 -0.41 24.00 -2.44
CA PHE A 315 0.76 24.23 -3.28
C PHE A 315 1.64 22.99 -3.35
N HIS A 316 1.89 22.53 -4.57
CA HIS A 316 2.94 21.57 -4.88
C HIS A 316 4.12 22.31 -5.52
N PRO A 317 5.35 22.21 -4.98
CA PRO A 317 6.53 22.84 -5.54
C PRO A 317 7.00 22.21 -6.87
N GLY A 318 6.33 21.17 -7.34
CA GLY A 318 6.82 20.33 -8.43
C GLY A 318 7.87 19.33 -7.93
N PHE A 319 8.13 18.29 -8.72
CA PHE A 319 9.17 17.33 -8.40
C PHE A 319 10.55 17.92 -8.66
N VAL A 320 11.33 18.08 -7.59
CA VAL A 320 12.75 18.33 -7.72
C VAL A 320 13.40 16.98 -8.01
N LYS A 321 13.87 16.75 -9.25
CA LYS A 321 14.82 15.67 -9.51
C LYS A 321 16.03 15.92 -8.63
N LEU A 322 16.15 15.19 -7.53
CA LEU A 322 17.42 15.06 -6.84
C LEU A 322 18.31 14.26 -7.77
N PHE A 323 19.22 14.96 -8.44
CA PHE A 323 20.39 14.34 -9.03
C PHE A 323 21.12 13.66 -7.86
N LEU A 324 21.07 12.33 -7.82
CA LEU A 324 22.03 11.51 -7.10
C LEU A 324 23.32 11.47 -7.94
#